data_AF-A0A422M3A3-F1
#
_entry.id   AF-A0A422M3A3-F1
#
_cell.length_a   1.000
_cell.length_b   1.000
_cell.length_c   1.000
_cell.angle_alpha   90.00
_cell.angle_beta   90.00
_cell.angle_gamma   90.00
#
_symmetry.space_group_name_H-M   'P 1'
#
loop_
_entity.id
_entity.type
_entity.pdbx_description
1 polymer ?
#
loop_
_entity_poly.entity_id
_entity_poly.type
_entity_poly.pdbx_seq_one_letter_code
_entity_poly.pdbx_strand_id
1 'polypeptide(L)'
;MQMVVNVLIEHDSFVKRDLLNFLNDLGFIRVVPPTEAINPDLIITTLTKPKRVIPCMGHPFDPTVPLITWSKEPSDQDYFHLFQRLKRLQREQRTAADTNQTRQ
;
A
#
# COMPACT_ATOMS: atom_id res chain seq x y z
N MET A 1 -4.69 15.30 -0.15
CA MET A 1 -5.23 13.95 0.06
C MET A 1 -4.07 13.00 0.25
N GLN A 2 -4.08 12.22 1.34
CA GLN A 2 -3.09 11.18 1.60
C GLN A 2 -3.61 9.85 1.07
N MET A 3 -2.74 9.04 0.50
CA MET A 3 -3.05 7.69 0.04
C MET A 3 -2.96 6.73 1.23
N VAL A 4 -4.02 5.99 1.50
CA VAL A 4 -4.12 5.02 2.59
C VAL A 4 -3.47 3.71 2.17
N VAL A 5 -2.40 3.31 2.86
CA VAL A 5 -1.62 2.12 2.53
C VAL A 5 -1.73 1.10 3.64
N ASN A 6 -2.06 -0.14 3.28
CA ASN A 6 -2.02 -1.27 4.18
C ASN A 6 -0.74 -2.09 3.95
N VAL A 7 -0.05 -2.49 5.02
CA VAL A 7 1.19 -3.27 4.95
C VAL A 7 0.98 -4.64 5.57
N LEU A 8 1.00 -5.68 4.72
CA LEU A 8 0.80 -7.09 5.06
C LEU A 8 2.09 -7.88 4.84
N ILE A 9 3.05 -7.73 5.76
CA ILE A 9 4.32 -8.47 5.72
C ILE A 9 4.29 -9.58 6.76
N GLU A 10 4.73 -10.78 6.36
CA GLU A 10 4.87 -11.91 7.27
C GLU A 10 5.93 -11.61 8.34
N HIS A 11 5.52 -11.67 9.61
CA HIS A 11 6.35 -11.57 10.82
C HIS A 11 6.96 -10.17 11.08
N ASP A 12 7.27 -9.89 12.34
CA ASP A 12 7.99 -8.68 12.74
C ASP A 12 9.47 -8.82 12.38
N SER A 13 9.79 -8.38 11.17
CA SER A 13 11.14 -8.37 10.60
C SER A 13 11.70 -6.94 10.55
N PHE A 14 13.03 -6.82 10.54
CA PHE A 14 13.70 -5.54 10.27
C PHE A 14 13.22 -4.91 8.97
N VAL A 15 12.96 -5.73 7.96
CA VAL A 15 12.42 -5.31 6.65
C VAL A 15 11.06 -4.64 6.78
N LYS A 16 10.16 -5.19 7.60
CA LYS A 16 8.86 -4.56 7.88
C LYS A 16 9.05 -3.20 8.54
N ARG A 17 9.91 -3.11 9.56
CA ARG A 17 10.19 -1.85 10.26
C ARG A 17 10.75 -0.79 9.32
N ASP A 18 11.74 -1.15 8.52
CA ASP A 18 12.42 -0.21 7.62
C ASP A 18 11.48 0.27 6.52
N LEU A 19 10.62 -0.62 5.98
CA LEU A 19 9.54 -0.24 5.08
C LEU A 19 8.54 0.73 5.74
N LEU A 20 8.10 0.44 6.98
CA LEU A 20 7.15 1.29 7.68
C LEU A 20 7.74 2.68 7.94
N ASN A 21 9.00 2.76 8.38
CA ASN A 21 9.70 4.03 8.57
C ASN A 21 9.77 4.82 7.26
N PHE A 22 10.22 4.17 6.18
CA PHE A 22 10.25 4.77 4.85
C PHE A 22 8.88 5.32 4.43
N LEU A 23 7.80 4.55 4.59
CA LEU A 23 6.45 4.98 4.22
C LEU A 23 5.94 6.13 5.09
N ASN A 24 6.25 6.14 6.39
CA ASN A 24 5.85 7.19 7.31
C ASN A 24 6.56 8.53 7.04
N ASP A 25 7.78 8.50 6.49
CA ASP A 25 8.50 9.70 6.07
C ASP A 25 7.89 10.34 4.80
N LEU A 26 7.05 9.61 4.07
CA LEU A 26 6.34 10.12 2.90
C LEU A 26 5.06 10.84 3.34
N GLY A 27 5.10 12.18 3.47
CA GLY A 27 3.96 12.98 3.93
C GLY A 27 2.64 12.87 3.12
N PHE A 28 2.65 12.16 1.99
CA PHE A 28 1.46 11.86 1.19
C PHE A 28 0.91 10.44 1.38
N ILE A 29 1.52 9.63 2.24
CA ILE A 29 1.11 8.28 2.61
C ILE A 29 0.55 8.31 4.02
N ARG A 30 -0.53 7.56 4.24
CA ARG A 30 -1.01 7.22 5.58
C ARG A 30 -1.00 5.70 5.70
N VAL A 31 -0.10 5.17 6.50
CA VAL A 31 -0.08 3.72 6.78
C VAL A 31 -1.19 3.40 7.77
N VAL A 32 -2.03 2.41 7.45
CA VAL A 32 -3.07 1.90 8.35
C VAL A 32 -2.87 0.42 8.63
N PRO A 33 -3.12 -0.04 9.86
CA PRO A 33 -3.03 -1.45 10.19
C PRO A 33 -4.15 -2.26 9.49
N PRO A 34 -3.91 -3.56 9.20
CA PRO A 34 -4.91 -4.47 8.61
C PRO A 34 -6.20 -4.66 9.41
N THR A 35 -6.18 -4.29 10.69
CA THR A 35 -7.29 -4.44 11.63
C THR A 35 -8.24 -3.24 11.63
N GLU A 36 -7.82 -2.10 11.07
CA GLU A 36 -8.71 -0.95 10.91
C GLU A 36 -9.72 -1.21 9.79
N ALA A 37 -11.00 -0.94 10.04
CA ALA A 37 -12.09 -1.07 9.07
C ALA A 37 -12.08 0.10 8.04
N ILE A 38 -10.90 0.39 7.49
CA ILE A 38 -10.69 1.40 6.45
C ILE A 38 -10.28 0.67 5.17
N ASN A 39 -10.97 0.96 4.07
CA ASN A 39 -10.58 0.44 2.76
C ASN A 39 -9.27 1.12 2.32
N PRO A 40 -8.18 0.37 2.13
CA PRO A 40 -6.93 0.95 1.68
C PRO A 40 -6.95 1.26 0.19
N ASP A 41 -6.24 2.31 -0.19
CA ASP A 41 -6.00 2.66 -1.59
C ASP A 41 -4.94 1.77 -2.24
N LEU A 42 -4.12 1.10 -1.42
CA LEU A 42 -3.01 0.26 -1.84
C LEU A 42 -2.65 -0.75 -0.75
N ILE A 43 -2.33 -1.97 -1.16
CA ILE A 43 -1.76 -3.01 -0.28
C ILE A 43 -0.31 -3.28 -0.68
N ILE A 44 0.60 -3.26 0.28
CA ILE A 44 1.99 -3.71 0.12
C ILE A 44 2.16 -5.00 0.92
N THR A 45 2.69 -6.06 0.30
CA THR A 45 2.73 -7.38 0.95
C THR A 45 3.87 -8.27 0.47
N THR A 46 4.36 -9.14 1.35
CA THR A 46 5.30 -10.22 0.98
C THR A 46 4.59 -11.54 0.67
N LEU A 47 3.25 -11.58 0.76
CA LEU A 47 2.48 -12.82 0.61
C LEU A 47 2.51 -13.32 -0.83
N THR A 48 2.69 -14.64 -0.98
CA THR A 48 2.52 -15.32 -2.27
C THR A 48 1.03 -15.45 -2.58
N LYS A 49 0.59 -15.06 -3.79
CA LYS A 49 -0.83 -15.08 -4.23
C LYS A 49 -1.76 -14.30 -3.27
N PRO A 50 -1.48 -13.01 -3.02
CA PRO A 50 -2.15 -12.26 -1.95
C PRO A 50 -3.66 -12.13 -2.13
N LYS A 51 -4.16 -12.05 -3.37
CA LYS A 51 -5.61 -12.02 -3.65
C LYS A 51 -6.38 -13.25 -3.15
N ARG A 52 -5.70 -14.38 -2.96
CA ARG A 52 -6.29 -15.60 -2.39
C ARG A 52 -6.09 -15.68 -0.89
N VAL A 53 -4.92 -15.24 -0.41
CA VAL A 53 -4.50 -15.43 0.98
C VAL A 53 -5.13 -14.40 1.93
N ILE A 54 -5.24 -13.13 1.51
CA ILE A 54 -5.75 -12.05 2.38
C ILE A 54 -7.20 -12.32 2.83
N PRO A 55 -8.14 -12.74 1.97
CA PRO A 55 -9.49 -13.10 2.41
C PRO A 55 -9.52 -14.23 3.45
N CYS A 56 -8.60 -15.21 3.34
CA CYS A 56 -8.51 -16.33 4.27
C CYS A 56 -7.99 -15.92 5.66
N MET A 57 -7.36 -14.75 5.78
CA MET A 57 -6.87 -14.20 7.05
C MET A 57 -7.94 -13.39 7.80
N GLY A 58 -9.15 -13.24 7.23
CA GLY A 58 -10.23 -12.47 7.84
C GLY A 58 -10.06 -10.95 7.74
N HIS A 59 -9.11 -10.47 6.93
CA HIS A 59 -8.96 -9.04 6.66
C HIS A 59 -9.98 -8.57 5.60
N PRO A 60 -10.57 -7.37 5.76
CA PRO A 60 -11.34 -6.75 4.68
C PRO A 60 -10.49 -6.68 3.41
N PHE A 61 -10.96 -7.28 2.32
CA PHE A 61 -10.22 -7.34 1.07
C PHE A 61 -11.13 -7.02 -0.12
N ASP A 62 -10.83 -5.93 -0.79
CA ASP A 62 -11.39 -5.60 -2.09
C ASP A 62 -10.41 -6.04 -3.19
N PRO A 63 -10.80 -6.97 -4.09
CA PRO A 63 -9.91 -7.49 -5.13
C PRO A 63 -9.52 -6.46 -6.20
N THR A 64 -10.20 -5.31 -6.25
CA THR A 64 -9.90 -4.19 -7.14
C THR A 64 -8.78 -3.31 -6.60
N VAL A 65 -8.47 -3.39 -5.30
CA VAL A 65 -7.41 -2.60 -4.68
C VAL A 65 -6.04 -2.98 -5.29
N PRO A 66 -5.25 -1.98 -5.74
CA PRO A 66 -3.91 -2.21 -6.24
C PRO A 66 -3.04 -2.90 -5.21
N LEU A 67 -2.12 -3.75 -5.69
CA LEU A 67 -1.21 -4.48 -4.83
C LEU A 67 0.23 -4.38 -5.32
N ILE A 68 1.16 -4.24 -4.38
CA ILE A 68 2.61 -4.30 -4.60
C ILE A 68 3.15 -5.47 -3.80
N THR A 69 3.75 -6.42 -4.50
CA THR A 69 4.57 -7.45 -3.85
C THR A 69 5.90 -6.84 -3.45
N TRP A 70 6.26 -6.99 -2.18
CA TRP A 70 7.51 -6.48 -1.60
C TRP A 70 8.56 -7.58 -1.49
N SER A 71 9.83 -7.20 -1.63
CA SER A 71 10.95 -8.13 -1.45
C SER A 71 11.15 -8.46 0.03
N LYS A 72 11.53 -9.71 0.32
CA LYS A 72 11.99 -10.12 1.66
C LYS A 72 13.40 -9.60 1.97
N GLU A 73 14.14 -9.19 0.95
CA GLU A 73 15.50 -8.64 1.04
C GLU A 73 15.55 -7.42 0.10
N PRO A 74 15.00 -6.26 0.51
CA PRO A 74 14.97 -5.09 -0.35
C PRO A 74 16.34 -4.40 -0.38
N SER A 75 16.72 -3.92 -1.56
CA SER A 75 17.84 -3.01 -1.78
C SER A 75 17.37 -1.55 -1.83
N ASP A 76 18.30 -0.59 -1.78
CA ASP A 76 17.98 0.84 -1.94
C ASP A 76 17.25 1.14 -3.26
N GLN A 77 17.59 0.40 -4.32
CA GLN A 77 16.93 0.52 -5.62
C GLN A 77 15.44 0.14 -5.53
N ASP A 78 15.09 -0.84 -4.70
CA ASP A 78 13.70 -1.25 -4.50
C ASP A 78 12.89 -0.16 -3.80
N TYR A 79 13.49 0.52 -2.82
CA TYR A 79 12.87 1.68 -2.16
C TYR A 79 12.67 2.85 -3.14
N PHE A 80 13.65 3.12 -4.00
CA PHE A 80 13.51 4.15 -5.03
C PHE A 80 12.38 3.82 -6.03
N HIS A 81 12.32 2.58 -6.52
CA HIS A 81 11.24 2.14 -7.39
C HIS A 81 9.87 2.19 -6.70
N LEU A 82 9.81 1.82 -5.42
CA LEU A 82 8.60 1.95 -4.62
C LEU A 82 8.16 3.41 -4.55
N PHE A 83 9.06 4.33 -4.22
CA PHE A 83 8.78 5.77 -4.19
C PHE A 83 8.18 6.27 -5.51
N GLN A 84 8.82 5.95 -6.64
CA GLN A 84 8.35 6.35 -7.97
C GLN A 84 6.94 5.81 -8.24
N ARG A 85 6.70 4.54 -7.90
CA ARG A 85 5.40 3.89 -8.09
C ARG A 85 4.31 4.51 -7.21
N LEU A 86 4.61 4.80 -5.94
CA LEU A 86 3.67 5.45 -5.02
C LEU A 86 3.31 6.87 -5.49
N LYS A 87 4.30 7.64 -5.97
CA LYS A 87 4.06 8.97 -6.54
C LYS A 87 3.17 8.93 -7.77
N ARG A 88 3.34 7.93 -8.64
CA ARG A 88 2.48 7.74 -9.82
C ARG A 88 1.04 7.43 -9.41
N LEU A 89 0.84 6.46 -8.52
CA LEU A 89 -0.49 6.07 -8.02
C LEU A 89 -1.21 7.25 -7.33
N GLN A 90 -0.47 8.03 -6.52
CA GLN A 90 -1.02 9.22 -5.89
C GLN A 90 -1.55 10.24 -6.93
N ARG A 91 -0.82 10.44 -8.04
CA ARG A 91 -1.27 11.34 -9.11
C ARG A 91 -2.52 10.81 -9.78
N GLU A 92 -2.55 9.52 -10.12
CA GLU A 92 -3.70 8.86 -10.74
C GLU A 92 -4.98 8.99 -9.88
N GLN A 93 -4.86 8.80 -8.56
CA GLN A 93 -5.97 8.96 -7.62
C GLN A 93 -6.46 10.40 -7.50
N ARG A 94 -5.55 11.38 -7.51
CA ARG A 94 -5.95 12.81 -7.50
C ARG A 94 -6.70 13.17 -8.77
N THR A 95 -6.21 12.77 -9.94
CA THR A 95 -6.90 13.03 -11.22
C THR A 95 -8.28 12.36 -11.27
N ALA A 96 -8.41 11.14 -10.75
CA ALA A 96 -9.69 10.44 -10.69
C ALA A 96 -10.68 11.15 -9.74
N ALA A 97 -10.21 11.63 -8.58
CA ALA A 97 -11.03 12.40 -7.64
C ALA A 97 -11.51 13.73 -8.25
N ASP A 98 -10.63 14.45 -8.93
CA ASP A 98 -10.95 15.73 -9.58
C ASP A 98 -11.96 15.55 -10.73
N THR A 99 -11.87 14.45 -11.48
CA THR A 99 -12.78 14.15 -12.61
C THR A 99 -14.21 13.81 -12.15
N ASN A 100 -14.35 13.19 -10.97
CA ASN A 100 -15.65 12.86 -10.40
C ASN A 100 -16.36 14.06 -9.77
N GLN A 101 -15.63 15.12 -9.39
CA GLN A 101 -16.23 16.36 -8.86
C GLN A 101 -16.83 17.25 -9.95
N THR A 102 -16.33 17.22 -11.18
CA THR A 102 -16.85 18.04 -12.30
C THR A 102 -18.13 17.49 -12.94
N ARG A 103 -18.62 16.33 -12.48
CA ARG A 103 -19.84 15.67 -12.99
C ARG A 103 -21.03 15.71 -12.02
N GLN A 104 -20.91 16.44 -10.91
CA GLN A 104 -22.01 16.78 -10.00
C GLN A 104 -22.36 18.25 -10.14
#